data_AF-A0A2H6APR5-F1
#
_entry.id   AF-A0A2H6APR5-F1
#
_cell.length_a   1.000
_cell.length_b   1.000
_cell.length_c   1.000
_cell.angle_alpha   90.00
_cell.angle_beta   90.00
_cell.angle_gamma   90.00
#
_symmetry.space_group_name_H-M   'P 1'
#
loop_
_entity.id
_entity.type
_entity.pdbx_description
1 polymer ?
#
loop_
_entity_poly.entity_id
_entity_poly.type
_entity_poly.pdbx_seq_one_letter_code
_entity_poly.pdbx_strand_id
1 'polypeptide(L)'
;MLNFSLLKSQINSMIREKKEHEERFLKKLGVALKELNLKAESWDELSRKVNLSKTSWLVADFFEPLNRSYPLPPCPPDYKVFASDGSQIFPDRNEALPCYLINIGSVFLQYGADAGARLSSFPSFFYKDEDRFIPWDGRKVPADATVISEKRTLMEFKEVLRLVEECKNRENSVALFDGTLILWRLEGTPEDFKNEIIKPFINVLERLRTFRVPVAGYISFPGGTDVINALRVGLCPDRVSYCNQCPYTDLPELPCASIEEVTDRVLFSRVLNPGERSVVFKSSSKILDYYGEHCVHFFYLNVGEEIVRIEVPRWVVEDRGLLELVHSVVFDQAKKGGGYPVSLSEAHEQAVVRAKDREFFFELIREALVRSGFKVTVSRKGMSKRGPRI
;
A
#
# COMPACT_ATOMS: atom_id res chain seq x y z
N MET A 1 -34.08 -2.64 -1.71
CA MET A 1 -33.75 -2.54 -3.14
C MET A 1 -33.43 -1.07 -3.40
N LEU A 2 -32.28 -0.74 -4.01
CA LEU A 2 -31.92 0.66 -4.28
C LEU A 2 -32.82 1.24 -5.38
N ASN A 3 -33.25 2.50 -5.22
CA ASN A 3 -34.08 3.17 -6.22
C ASN A 3 -33.20 3.87 -7.27
N PHE A 4 -32.98 3.19 -8.39
CA PHE A 4 -32.10 3.68 -9.46
C PHE A 4 -32.67 4.86 -10.25
N SER A 5 -33.98 5.10 -10.23
CA SER A 5 -34.56 6.26 -10.93
C SER A 5 -34.22 7.57 -10.21
N LEU A 6 -34.27 7.58 -8.87
CA LEU A 6 -33.79 8.68 -8.04
C LEU A 6 -32.27 8.83 -8.12
N LEU A 7 -31.52 7.73 -8.17
CA LEU A 7 -30.06 7.79 -8.29
C LEU A 7 -29.63 8.41 -9.63
N LYS A 8 -30.37 8.15 -10.71
CA LYS A 8 -30.06 8.69 -12.04
C LYS A 8 -30.10 10.22 -12.08
N SER A 9 -31.05 10.86 -11.39
CA SER A 9 -31.11 12.33 -11.34
C SER A 9 -29.93 12.93 -10.54
N GLN A 10 -29.53 12.28 -9.45
CA GLN A 10 -28.36 12.66 -8.65
C GLN A 10 -27.06 12.49 -9.45
N ILE A 11 -26.89 11.37 -10.18
CA ILE A 11 -25.76 11.14 -11.08
C ILE A 11 -25.67 12.24 -12.15
N ASN A 12 -26.80 12.62 -12.74
CA ASN A 12 -26.81 13.69 -13.74
C ASN A 12 -26.43 15.07 -13.15
N SER A 13 -26.78 15.35 -11.89
CA SER A 13 -26.32 16.57 -11.20
C SER A 13 -24.82 16.56 -10.99
N MET A 14 -24.29 15.45 -10.47
CA MET A 14 -22.86 15.23 -10.26
C MET A 14 -22.05 15.43 -11.55
N ILE A 15 -22.54 14.96 -12.70
CA ILE A 15 -21.87 15.12 -14.00
C ILE A 15 -21.80 16.60 -14.43
N ARG A 16 -22.85 17.40 -14.14
CA ARG A 16 -22.84 18.84 -14.46
C ARG A 16 -21.83 19.60 -13.61
N GLU A 17 -21.86 19.38 -12.29
CA GLU A 17 -20.91 20.00 -11.34
C GLU A 17 -19.46 19.64 -11.69
N LYS A 18 -19.22 18.41 -12.17
CA LYS A 18 -17.89 17.96 -12.60
C LYS A 18 -17.30 18.79 -13.75
N LYS A 19 -18.12 19.27 -14.70
CA LYS A 19 -17.63 20.07 -15.84
C LYS A 19 -17.09 21.43 -15.39
N GLU A 20 -17.78 22.12 -14.49
CA GLU A 20 -17.34 23.39 -13.92
C GLU A 20 -16.11 23.21 -13.00
N HIS A 21 -15.98 22.04 -12.37
CA HIS A 21 -14.81 21.69 -11.58
C HIS A 21 -13.58 21.39 -12.43
N GLU A 22 -13.75 20.84 -13.64
CA GLU A 22 -12.66 20.43 -14.53
C GLU A 22 -11.79 21.61 -14.97
N GLU A 23 -12.40 22.74 -15.36
CA GLU A 23 -11.64 23.93 -15.75
C GLU A 23 -10.82 24.50 -14.59
N ARG A 24 -11.38 24.54 -13.37
CA ARG A 24 -10.67 24.99 -12.17
C ARG A 24 -9.52 24.04 -11.84
N PHE A 25 -9.75 22.74 -11.92
CA PHE A 25 -8.74 21.72 -11.67
C PHE A 25 -7.57 21.82 -12.66
N LEU A 26 -7.83 22.03 -13.96
CA LEU A 26 -6.78 22.21 -14.96
C LEU A 26 -5.93 23.46 -14.70
N LYS A 27 -6.54 24.55 -14.21
CA LYS A 27 -5.79 25.75 -13.79
C LYS A 27 -4.85 25.43 -12.62
N LYS A 28 -5.34 24.75 -11.58
CA LYS A 28 -4.52 24.33 -10.44
C LYS A 28 -3.37 23.41 -10.86
N LEU A 29 -3.63 22.46 -11.76
CA LEU A 29 -2.59 21.60 -12.33
C LEU A 29 -1.53 22.41 -13.10
N GLY A 30 -1.94 23.42 -13.86
CA GLY A 30 -1.02 24.34 -14.54
C GLY A 30 -0.12 25.11 -13.56
N VAL A 31 -0.67 25.58 -12.44
CA VAL A 31 0.10 26.22 -11.36
C VAL A 31 1.07 25.22 -10.73
N ALA A 32 0.63 23.99 -10.44
CA ALA A 32 1.49 22.95 -9.88
C ALA A 32 2.68 22.60 -10.79
N LEU A 33 2.45 22.47 -12.10
CA LEU A 33 3.51 22.21 -13.07
C LEU A 33 4.49 23.39 -13.20
N LYS A 34 3.99 24.62 -13.16
CA LYS A 34 4.84 25.81 -13.15
C LYS A 34 5.72 25.85 -11.90
N GLU A 35 5.12 25.61 -10.74
CA GLU A 35 5.83 25.59 -9.46
C GLU A 35 6.86 24.44 -9.41
N LEU A 36 6.52 23.26 -9.92
CA LEU A 36 7.43 22.12 -10.04
C LEU A 36 8.69 22.50 -10.82
N ASN A 37 8.53 23.14 -11.99
CA ASN A 37 9.67 23.55 -12.81
C ASN A 37 10.48 24.68 -12.17
N LEU A 38 9.82 25.68 -11.60
CA LEU A 38 10.49 26.78 -10.91
C LEU A 38 11.32 26.28 -9.73
N LYS A 39 10.73 25.42 -8.88
CA LYS A 39 11.41 24.87 -7.70
C LYS A 39 12.42 23.78 -8.03
N ALA A 40 12.38 23.19 -9.22
CA ALA A 40 13.43 22.29 -9.67
C ALA A 40 14.77 23.02 -9.89
N GLU A 41 14.75 24.30 -10.29
CA GLU A 41 15.96 25.13 -10.45
C GLU A 41 16.62 25.46 -9.11
N SER A 42 15.82 25.58 -8.03
CA SER A 42 16.28 25.85 -6.67
C SER A 42 15.86 24.75 -5.67
N TRP A 43 15.98 23.49 -6.10
CA TRP A 43 15.46 22.34 -5.36
C TRP A 43 16.10 22.19 -3.96
N ASP A 44 17.37 22.56 -3.79
CA ASP A 44 18.05 22.48 -2.50
C ASP A 44 17.47 23.49 -1.49
N GLU A 45 17.02 24.65 -1.95
CA GLU A 45 16.32 25.63 -1.14
C GLU A 45 14.95 25.12 -0.72
N LEU A 46 14.19 24.54 -1.65
CA LEU A 46 12.90 23.95 -1.32
C LEU A 46 13.05 22.77 -0.35
N SER A 47 14.02 21.88 -0.58
CA SER A 47 14.30 20.74 0.30
C SER A 47 14.65 21.21 1.72
N ARG A 48 15.51 22.22 1.86
CA ARG A 48 15.83 22.83 3.15
C ARG A 48 14.59 23.43 3.83
N LYS A 49 13.75 24.13 3.05
CA LYS A 49 12.51 24.72 3.56
C LYS A 49 11.53 23.65 4.04
N VAL A 50 11.34 22.58 3.26
CA VAL A 50 10.51 21.43 3.62
C VAL A 50 10.98 20.82 4.95
N ASN A 51 12.28 20.55 5.07
CA ASN A 51 12.87 19.93 6.26
C ASN A 51 12.78 20.81 7.52
N LEU A 52 12.78 22.14 7.38
CA LEU A 52 12.63 23.07 8.51
C LEU A 52 11.15 23.35 8.87
N SER A 53 10.22 23.11 7.95
CA SER A 53 8.81 23.47 8.11
C SER A 53 8.05 22.44 8.95
N LYS A 54 7.00 22.91 9.64
CA LYS A 54 6.05 22.06 10.39
C LYS A 54 4.68 22.11 9.73
N THR A 55 4.34 21.03 9.06
CA THR A 55 3.05 20.82 8.39
C THR A 55 2.15 19.88 9.20
N SER A 56 0.84 19.96 8.97
CA SER A 56 -0.14 18.98 9.49
C SER A 56 -0.38 17.80 8.54
N TRP A 57 0.28 17.80 7.39
CA TRP A 57 0.21 16.78 6.34
C TRP A 57 1.61 16.24 6.03
N LEU A 58 1.66 15.06 5.41
CA LEU A 58 2.92 14.44 4.97
C LEU A 58 3.52 15.21 3.78
N VAL A 59 4.84 15.34 3.78
CA VAL A 59 5.61 16.05 2.76
C VAL A 59 6.74 15.15 2.31
N ALA A 60 6.91 15.01 1.00
CA ALA A 60 8.03 14.28 0.44
C ALA A 60 9.34 15.03 0.70
N ASP A 61 10.35 14.32 1.22
CA ASP A 61 11.73 14.78 1.21
C ASP A 61 12.43 14.30 -0.09
N PHE A 62 13.38 15.07 -0.59
CA PHE A 62 14.00 14.85 -1.90
C PHE A 62 15.41 15.46 -1.97
N PHE A 63 16.23 14.85 -2.84
CA PHE A 63 17.68 15.07 -2.88
C PHE A 63 18.20 15.48 -4.27
N GLU A 64 17.28 15.78 -5.19
CA GLU A 64 17.58 16.21 -6.55
C GLU A 64 16.37 16.97 -7.16
N PRO A 65 16.49 17.61 -8.34
CA PRO A 65 15.39 18.35 -8.96
C PRO A 65 14.15 17.48 -9.23
N LEU A 66 12.99 17.87 -8.67
CA LEU A 66 11.77 17.05 -8.65
C LEU A 66 11.15 16.79 -10.02
N ASN A 67 11.49 17.59 -11.04
CA ASN A 67 10.98 17.46 -12.40
C ASN A 67 11.79 16.50 -13.28
N ARG A 68 12.85 15.87 -12.74
CA ARG A 68 13.63 14.88 -13.48
C ARG A 68 12.84 13.58 -13.66
N SER A 69 13.02 12.98 -14.83
CA SER A 69 12.57 11.64 -15.14
C SER A 69 13.75 10.74 -15.51
N TYR A 70 13.57 9.45 -15.31
CA TYR A 70 14.56 8.42 -15.61
C TYR A 70 13.95 7.39 -16.56
N PRO A 71 14.58 7.10 -17.70
CA PRO A 71 14.06 6.16 -18.68
C PRO A 71 14.04 4.73 -18.13
N LEU A 72 13.20 3.89 -18.72
CA LEU A 72 13.13 2.46 -18.40
C LEU A 72 14.49 1.78 -18.66
N PRO A 73 15.16 1.22 -17.62
CA PRO A 73 16.36 0.43 -17.83
C PRO A 73 16.05 -0.91 -18.52
N PRO A 74 17.04 -1.56 -19.15
CA PRO A 74 16.85 -2.87 -19.75
C PRO A 74 16.45 -3.91 -18.68
N CYS A 75 15.37 -4.65 -18.95
CA CYS A 75 14.96 -5.77 -18.09
C CYS A 75 15.89 -6.96 -18.32
N PRO A 76 16.40 -7.62 -17.26
CA PRO A 76 17.18 -8.85 -17.42
C PRO A 76 16.37 -9.94 -18.14
N PRO A 77 17.01 -10.77 -19.00
CA PRO A 77 16.31 -11.85 -19.70
C PRO A 77 15.83 -12.94 -18.73
N ASP A 78 16.62 -13.22 -17.70
CA ASP A 78 16.30 -14.15 -16.62
C ASP A 78 16.12 -13.37 -15.31
N TYR A 79 14.92 -13.43 -14.75
CA TYR A 79 14.58 -12.79 -13.48
C TYR A 79 13.48 -13.56 -12.75
N LYS A 80 13.33 -13.27 -11.47
CA LYS A 80 12.39 -13.96 -10.57
C LYS A 80 11.54 -12.95 -9.82
N VAL A 81 10.27 -13.29 -9.63
CA VAL A 81 9.32 -12.47 -8.90
C VAL A 81 8.67 -13.31 -7.82
N PHE A 82 8.73 -12.82 -6.59
CA PHE A 82 8.05 -13.39 -5.44
C PHE A 82 6.93 -12.44 -5.04
N ALA A 83 5.74 -12.96 -4.81
CA ALA A 83 4.60 -12.17 -4.37
C ALA A 83 3.74 -12.98 -3.39
N SER A 84 3.05 -12.26 -2.52
CA SER A 84 2.01 -12.82 -1.65
C SER A 84 0.89 -11.82 -1.46
N ASP A 85 -0.31 -12.34 -1.19
CA ASP A 85 -1.44 -11.56 -0.71
C ASP A 85 -2.17 -12.36 0.37
N GLY A 86 -3.03 -11.69 1.14
CA GLY A 86 -3.75 -12.28 2.25
C GLY A 86 -5.22 -11.93 2.25
N SER A 87 -6.04 -12.90 2.62
CA SER A 87 -7.44 -12.65 2.99
C SER A 87 -7.79 -13.30 4.33
N GLN A 88 -8.92 -12.93 4.91
CA GLN A 88 -9.26 -13.32 6.27
C GLN A 88 -10.76 -13.44 6.51
N ILE A 89 -11.13 -14.37 7.39
CA ILE A 89 -12.46 -14.47 7.98
C ILE A 89 -12.35 -13.93 9.40
N PHE A 90 -12.99 -12.79 9.68
CA PHE A 90 -13.04 -12.23 11.03
C PHE A 90 -13.96 -13.04 11.97
N PRO A 91 -13.76 -12.94 13.29
CA PRO A 91 -14.67 -13.53 14.27
C PRO A 91 -16.11 -13.02 14.10
N ASP A 92 -17.07 -13.94 14.04
CA ASP A 92 -18.50 -13.59 13.92
C ASP A 92 -19.22 -13.82 15.26
N ARG A 93 -19.85 -12.76 15.78
CA ARG A 93 -20.61 -12.81 17.05
C ARG A 93 -21.84 -13.71 16.97
N ASN A 94 -22.29 -14.07 15.77
CA ASN A 94 -23.43 -14.96 15.58
C ASN A 94 -23.03 -16.44 15.53
N GLU A 95 -21.73 -16.74 15.46
CA GLU A 95 -21.20 -18.09 15.37
C GLU A 95 -20.78 -18.62 16.75
N ALA A 96 -20.63 -19.95 16.86
CA ALA A 96 -20.50 -20.63 18.16
C ALA A 96 -19.16 -20.40 18.87
N LEU A 97 -18.09 -20.11 18.11
CA LEU A 97 -16.74 -19.94 18.63
C LEU A 97 -16.10 -18.64 18.09
N PRO A 98 -15.47 -17.83 18.95
CA PRO A 98 -14.72 -16.64 18.53
C PRO A 98 -13.37 -17.07 17.93
N CYS A 99 -13.38 -17.43 16.65
CA CYS A 99 -12.19 -17.86 15.91
C CYS A 99 -12.10 -17.09 14.58
N TYR A 100 -10.92 -17.09 13.98
CA TYR A 100 -10.69 -16.46 12.69
C TYR A 100 -9.78 -17.32 11.81
N LEU A 101 -9.79 -17.02 10.52
CA LEU A 101 -8.94 -17.65 9.53
C LEU A 101 -8.14 -16.55 8.83
N ILE A 102 -6.85 -16.79 8.59
CA ILE A 102 -6.07 -16.01 7.64
C ILE A 102 -5.60 -16.98 6.55
N ASN A 103 -5.91 -16.67 5.29
CA ASN A 103 -5.41 -17.39 4.13
C ASN A 103 -4.35 -16.54 3.43
N ILE A 104 -3.16 -17.09 3.25
CA ILE A 104 -2.09 -16.44 2.50
C ILE A 104 -1.94 -17.15 1.15
N GLY A 105 -2.11 -16.40 0.07
CA GLY A 105 -1.75 -16.80 -1.28
C GLY A 105 -0.33 -16.38 -1.59
N SER A 106 0.44 -17.22 -2.25
CA SER A 106 1.81 -16.88 -2.65
C SER A 106 2.15 -17.39 -4.04
N VAL A 107 3.02 -16.64 -4.71
CA VAL A 107 3.43 -16.88 -6.09
C VAL A 107 4.93 -16.68 -6.22
N PHE A 108 5.57 -17.63 -6.89
CA PHE A 108 6.94 -17.54 -7.40
C PHE A 108 6.91 -17.69 -8.91
N LEU A 109 7.33 -16.65 -9.63
CA LEU A 109 7.47 -16.66 -11.09
C LEU A 109 8.95 -16.57 -11.45
N GLN A 110 9.40 -17.46 -12.32
CA GLN A 110 10.72 -17.44 -12.92
C GLN A 110 10.56 -17.27 -14.43
N TYR A 111 11.23 -16.25 -14.96
CA TYR A 111 11.25 -15.92 -16.38
C TYR A 111 12.63 -16.21 -16.96
N GLY A 112 12.67 -16.42 -18.28
CA GLY A 112 13.89 -16.68 -19.03
C GLY A 112 14.05 -18.14 -19.44
N ALA A 113 15.29 -18.64 -19.51
CA ALA A 113 15.61 -19.97 -20.04
C ALA A 113 14.97 -21.11 -19.22
N ASP A 114 15.00 -20.98 -17.90
CA ASP A 114 14.44 -21.94 -16.94
C ASP A 114 13.08 -21.46 -16.42
N ALA A 115 12.17 -21.10 -17.32
CA ALA A 115 10.87 -20.54 -16.95
C ALA A 115 10.04 -21.51 -16.10
N GLY A 116 9.35 -20.98 -15.08
CA GLY A 116 8.52 -21.78 -14.19
C GLY A 116 7.67 -20.94 -13.27
N ALA A 117 6.61 -21.54 -12.74
CA ALA A 117 5.71 -20.90 -11.80
C ALA A 117 5.35 -21.86 -10.65
N ARG A 118 5.24 -21.32 -9.44
CA ARG A 118 4.66 -22.01 -8.28
C ARG A 118 3.65 -21.08 -7.64
N LEU A 119 2.44 -21.59 -7.47
CA LEU A 119 1.34 -20.90 -6.82
C LEU A 119 0.89 -21.76 -5.64
N SER A 120 0.58 -21.12 -4.52
CA SER A 120 0.20 -21.84 -3.30
C SER A 120 -0.78 -21.02 -2.47
N SER A 121 -1.60 -21.72 -1.68
CA SER A 121 -2.55 -21.14 -0.73
C SER A 121 -2.44 -21.86 0.60
N PHE A 122 -2.23 -21.09 1.66
CA PHE A 122 -1.96 -21.59 3.01
C PHE A 122 -2.98 -21.00 4.01
N PRO A 123 -4.08 -21.71 4.29
CA PRO A 123 -5.03 -21.32 5.31
C PRO A 123 -4.47 -21.62 6.72
N SER A 124 -4.51 -20.62 7.59
CA SER A 124 -4.13 -20.72 9.00
C SER A 124 -5.34 -20.42 9.89
N PHE A 125 -5.70 -21.39 10.73
CA PHE A 125 -6.86 -21.30 11.63
C PHE A 125 -6.45 -20.88 13.04
N PHE A 126 -7.08 -19.82 13.55
CA PHE A 126 -6.74 -19.16 14.79
C PHE A 126 -7.89 -19.24 15.79
N TYR A 127 -7.67 -19.93 16.90
CA TYR A 127 -8.71 -20.24 17.89
C TYR A 127 -8.21 -20.29 19.34
N LYS A 128 -6.90 -20.31 19.57
CA LYS A 128 -6.31 -20.38 20.91
C LYS A 128 -6.40 -19.03 21.62
N ASP A 129 -6.25 -19.02 22.94
CA ASP A 129 -6.25 -17.76 23.72
C ASP A 129 -5.17 -16.78 23.26
N GLU A 130 -3.97 -17.27 22.95
CA GLU A 130 -2.86 -16.48 22.40
C GLU A 130 -3.17 -15.86 21.03
N ASP A 131 -4.09 -16.45 20.27
CA ASP A 131 -4.51 -15.92 18.98
C ASP A 131 -5.67 -14.93 19.11
N ARG A 132 -6.54 -15.17 20.09
CA ARG A 132 -7.78 -14.40 20.32
C ARG A 132 -7.55 -13.14 21.13
N PHE A 133 -6.47 -13.07 21.89
CA PHE A 133 -6.16 -11.94 22.76
C PHE A 133 -4.73 -11.46 22.51
N ILE A 134 -4.58 -10.14 22.40
CA ILE A 134 -3.28 -9.47 22.26
C ILE A 134 -2.97 -8.60 23.48
N PRO A 135 -1.68 -8.35 23.78
CA PRO A 135 -1.28 -7.31 24.70
C PRO A 135 -1.64 -5.93 24.13
N TRP A 136 -2.22 -5.07 24.97
CA TRP A 136 -2.58 -3.70 24.63
C TRP A 136 -2.50 -2.84 25.89
N ASP A 137 -1.44 -2.02 25.98
CA ASP A 137 -1.09 -1.25 27.18
C ASP A 137 -1.06 -2.12 28.45
N GLY A 138 -0.45 -3.30 28.36
CA GLY A 138 -0.31 -4.24 29.47
C GLY A 138 -1.60 -4.99 29.85
N ARG A 139 -2.68 -4.84 29.09
CA ARG A 139 -3.93 -5.61 29.24
C ARG A 139 -4.08 -6.61 28.10
N LYS A 140 -4.89 -7.65 28.30
CA LYS A 140 -5.32 -8.55 27.22
C LYS A 140 -6.62 -8.04 26.62
N VAL A 141 -6.60 -7.69 25.33
CA VAL A 141 -7.80 -7.29 24.58
C VAL A 141 -8.09 -8.26 23.44
N PRO A 142 -9.36 -8.49 23.07
CA PRO A 142 -9.67 -9.35 21.93
C PRO A 142 -9.04 -8.82 20.64
N ALA A 143 -8.50 -9.73 19.82
CA ALA A 143 -8.01 -9.40 18.48
C ALA A 143 -9.17 -8.93 17.60
N ASP A 144 -9.14 -7.67 17.20
CA ASP A 144 -10.14 -7.06 16.34
C ASP A 144 -9.74 -7.11 14.85
N ALA A 145 -10.49 -6.42 14.01
CA ALA A 145 -10.23 -6.40 12.58
C ALA A 145 -8.86 -5.76 12.24
N THR A 146 -8.42 -4.76 13.01
CA THR A 146 -7.13 -4.10 12.81
C THR A 146 -6.01 -5.08 13.15
N VAL A 147 -6.05 -5.69 14.33
CA VAL A 147 -5.05 -6.67 14.79
C VAL A 147 -4.90 -7.82 13.80
N ILE A 148 -6.02 -8.39 13.35
CA ILE A 148 -6.02 -9.51 12.41
C ILE A 148 -5.46 -9.08 11.05
N SER A 149 -5.75 -7.85 10.60
CA SER A 149 -5.22 -7.33 9.35
C SER A 149 -3.70 -7.10 9.41
N GLU A 150 -3.17 -6.57 10.50
CA GLU A 150 -1.71 -6.39 10.66
C GLU A 150 -0.99 -7.73 10.81
N LYS A 151 -1.60 -8.71 11.50
CA LYS A 151 -1.08 -10.09 11.56
C LYS A 151 -1.04 -10.74 10.18
N ARG A 152 -2.08 -10.53 9.37
CA ARG A 152 -2.12 -10.99 7.98
C ARG A 152 -1.00 -10.36 7.15
N THR A 153 -0.84 -9.04 7.18
CA THR A 153 0.26 -8.35 6.49
C THR A 153 1.61 -8.95 6.89
N LEU A 154 1.87 -9.15 8.18
CA LEU A 154 3.13 -9.78 8.62
C LEU A 154 3.29 -11.22 8.08
N MET A 155 2.21 -11.99 7.98
CA MET A 155 2.24 -13.34 7.40
C MET A 155 2.52 -13.34 5.91
N GLU A 156 2.00 -12.37 5.14
CA GLU A 156 2.33 -12.16 3.72
C GLU A 156 3.85 -12.00 3.54
N PHE A 157 4.47 -11.08 4.29
CA PHE A 157 5.92 -10.84 4.25
C PHE A 157 6.74 -12.08 4.63
N LYS A 158 6.33 -12.80 5.67
CA LYS A 158 7.00 -14.05 6.09
C LYS A 158 6.93 -15.14 5.02
N GLU A 159 5.83 -15.23 4.29
CA GLU A 159 5.67 -16.22 3.23
C GLU A 159 6.58 -15.93 2.03
N VAL A 160 6.68 -14.67 1.60
CA VAL A 160 7.66 -14.26 0.57
C VAL A 160 9.08 -14.59 1.01
N LEU A 161 9.42 -14.29 2.26
CA LEU A 161 10.74 -14.63 2.79
C LEU A 161 11.00 -16.15 2.75
N ARG A 162 10.02 -16.99 3.13
CA ARG A 162 10.13 -18.45 3.02
C ARG A 162 10.44 -18.89 1.58
N LEU A 163 9.73 -18.34 0.59
CA LEU A 163 9.99 -18.65 -0.82
C LEU A 163 11.39 -18.22 -1.27
N VAL A 164 11.86 -17.05 -0.82
CA VAL A 164 13.21 -16.56 -1.10
C VAL A 164 14.27 -17.46 -0.46
N GLU A 165 14.04 -17.96 0.75
CA GLU A 165 14.95 -18.90 1.43
C GLU A 165 15.08 -20.22 0.69
N GLU A 166 13.97 -20.76 0.19
CA GLU A 166 13.92 -22.01 -0.59
C GLU A 166 14.54 -21.86 -1.99
N CYS A 167 14.64 -20.63 -2.50
CA CYS A 167 15.22 -20.34 -3.80
C CYS A 167 16.76 -20.46 -3.76
N LYS A 168 17.31 -21.45 -4.47
CA LYS A 168 18.78 -21.67 -4.50
C LYS A 168 19.54 -20.53 -5.17
N ASN A 169 19.06 -20.02 -6.31
CA ASN A 169 19.65 -18.90 -7.04
C ASN A 169 18.72 -17.69 -7.02
N ARG A 170 19.15 -16.62 -6.34
CA ARG A 170 18.38 -15.38 -6.14
C ARG A 170 18.80 -14.25 -7.07
N GLU A 171 19.61 -14.52 -8.09
CA GLU A 171 19.96 -13.53 -9.11
C GLU A 171 18.70 -12.93 -9.76
N ASN A 172 18.73 -11.61 -9.95
CA ASN A 172 17.65 -10.81 -10.53
C ASN A 172 16.27 -11.10 -9.89
N SER A 173 16.23 -11.28 -8.57
CA SER A 173 14.99 -11.55 -7.83
C SER A 173 14.39 -10.28 -7.28
N VAL A 174 13.07 -10.12 -7.38
CA VAL A 174 12.32 -9.01 -6.78
C VAL A 174 11.14 -9.56 -5.98
N ALA A 175 10.93 -9.03 -4.78
CA ALA A 175 9.76 -9.30 -3.96
C ALA A 175 8.74 -8.17 -4.12
N LEU A 176 7.54 -8.49 -4.58
CA LEU A 176 6.45 -7.53 -4.80
C LEU A 176 5.33 -7.74 -3.79
N PHE A 177 4.82 -6.64 -3.24
CA PHE A 177 3.68 -6.60 -2.34
C PHE A 177 2.61 -5.65 -2.87
N ASP A 178 1.34 -5.98 -2.65
CA ASP A 178 0.23 -5.10 -3.00
C ASP A 178 0.02 -4.05 -1.92
N GLY A 179 0.13 -2.78 -2.30
CA GLY A 179 -0.02 -1.65 -1.39
C GLY A 179 1.28 -1.16 -0.76
N THR A 180 1.13 -0.46 0.36
CA THR A 180 2.21 0.29 1.02
C THR A 180 3.10 -0.59 1.89
N LEU A 181 4.40 -0.31 1.88
CA LEU A 181 5.38 -0.88 2.82
C LEU A 181 5.36 -0.16 4.18
N ILE A 182 4.60 0.92 4.31
CA ILE A 182 4.49 1.73 5.52
C ILE A 182 3.30 1.22 6.34
N LEU A 183 3.58 0.57 7.47
CA LEU A 183 2.56 0.08 8.41
C LEU A 183 1.92 1.22 9.24
N TRP A 184 1.41 2.26 8.57
CA TRP A 184 0.87 3.48 9.19
C TRP A 184 -0.33 3.22 10.11
N ARG A 185 -1.04 2.10 9.96
CA ARG A 185 -2.13 1.71 10.87
C ARG A 185 -1.67 1.40 12.28
N LEU A 186 -0.37 1.15 12.47
CA LEU A 186 0.27 1.03 13.78
C LEU A 186 0.60 2.39 14.41
N GLU A 187 0.43 3.50 13.67
CA GLU A 187 0.59 4.84 14.24
C GLU A 187 -0.54 5.10 15.25
N GLY A 188 -0.15 5.44 16.48
CA GLY A 188 -1.09 5.64 17.58
C GLY A 188 -1.53 4.37 18.31
N THR A 189 -1.09 3.17 17.89
CA THR A 189 -1.32 1.95 18.69
C THR A 189 -0.33 1.87 19.87
N PRO A 190 -0.69 1.15 20.95
CA PRO A 190 0.21 0.86 22.06
C PRO A 190 1.54 0.26 21.65
N GLU A 191 2.56 0.53 22.45
CA GLU A 191 3.95 0.18 22.16
C GLU A 191 4.19 -1.34 22.24
N ASP A 192 3.47 -2.05 23.11
CA ASP A 192 3.54 -3.51 23.21
C ASP A 192 3.02 -4.19 21.93
N PHE A 193 1.81 -3.84 21.48
CA PHE A 193 1.25 -4.36 20.23
C PHE A 193 2.06 -3.94 19.01
N LYS A 194 2.46 -2.67 18.94
CA LYS A 194 3.28 -2.14 17.83
C LYS A 194 4.57 -2.94 17.66
N ASN A 195 5.27 -3.22 18.76
CA ASN A 195 6.51 -3.99 18.74
C ASN A 195 6.30 -5.47 18.37
N GLU A 196 5.14 -6.05 18.67
CA GLU A 196 4.78 -7.42 18.28
C GLU A 196 4.73 -7.58 16.75
N ILE A 197 4.33 -6.53 16.02
CA ILE A 197 4.26 -6.54 14.55
C ILE A 197 5.53 -5.99 13.91
N ILE A 198 6.02 -4.82 14.35
CA ILE A 198 7.15 -4.15 13.70
C ILE A 198 8.44 -4.96 13.81
N LYS A 199 8.77 -5.53 14.98
CA LYS A 199 10.06 -6.23 15.15
C LYS A 199 10.19 -7.43 14.21
N PRO A 200 9.20 -8.34 14.11
CA PRO A 200 9.25 -9.41 13.12
C PRO A 200 9.23 -8.91 11.67
N PHE A 201 8.49 -7.85 11.38
CA PHE A 201 8.45 -7.25 10.04
C PHE A 201 9.83 -6.74 9.61
N ILE A 202 10.51 -5.99 10.48
CA ILE A 202 11.87 -5.50 10.24
C ILE A 202 12.86 -6.67 10.10
N ASN A 203 12.72 -7.73 10.89
CA ASN A 203 13.54 -8.93 10.70
C ASN A 203 13.37 -9.55 9.31
N VAL A 204 12.14 -9.57 8.76
CA VAL A 204 11.90 -10.03 7.39
C VAL A 204 12.63 -9.14 6.38
N LEU A 205 12.50 -7.82 6.50
CA LEU A 205 13.17 -6.88 5.58
C LEU A 205 14.71 -7.01 5.65
N GLU A 206 15.27 -7.22 6.84
CA GLU A 206 16.71 -7.43 7.02
C GLU A 206 17.20 -8.73 6.38
N ARG A 207 16.42 -9.81 6.46
CA ARG A 207 16.76 -11.07 5.78
C ARG A 207 16.69 -10.92 4.26
N LEU A 208 15.68 -10.25 3.73
CA LEU A 208 15.58 -9.95 2.29
C LEU A 208 16.74 -9.07 1.80
N ARG A 209 17.13 -8.07 2.60
CA ARG A 209 18.34 -7.25 2.36
C ARG A 209 19.61 -8.09 2.34
N THR A 210 19.79 -9.00 3.31
CA THR A 210 20.94 -9.91 3.38
C THR A 210 21.02 -10.81 2.15
N PHE A 211 19.88 -11.27 1.64
CA PHE A 211 19.81 -12.04 0.39
C PHE A 211 19.93 -11.19 -0.87
N ARG A 212 20.05 -9.87 -0.76
CA ARG A 212 20.00 -8.89 -1.87
C ARG A 212 18.77 -9.06 -2.77
N VAL A 213 17.61 -9.37 -2.18
CA VAL A 213 16.32 -9.41 -2.89
C VAL A 213 15.53 -8.13 -2.57
N PRO A 214 15.51 -7.13 -3.48
CA PRO A 214 14.77 -5.89 -3.25
C PRO A 214 13.29 -6.15 -3.08
N VAL A 215 12.71 -5.43 -2.11
CA VAL A 215 11.28 -5.40 -1.84
C VAL A 215 10.68 -4.16 -2.47
N ALA A 216 9.55 -4.30 -3.14
CA ALA A 216 8.78 -3.19 -3.67
C ALA A 216 7.29 -3.33 -3.34
N GLY A 217 6.71 -2.29 -2.73
CA GLY A 217 5.28 -2.12 -2.60
C GLY A 217 4.72 -1.46 -3.86
N TYR A 218 3.68 -2.02 -4.44
CA TYR A 218 3.00 -1.49 -5.62
C TYR A 218 1.69 -0.84 -5.23
N ILE A 219 1.59 0.48 -5.39
CA ILE A 219 0.36 1.22 -5.15
C ILE A 219 -0.21 1.65 -6.49
N SER A 220 -1.24 0.93 -6.94
CA SER A 220 -2.06 1.29 -8.10
C SER A 220 -2.90 2.53 -7.79
N PHE A 221 -3.11 3.38 -8.80
CA PHE A 221 -3.92 4.59 -8.73
C PHE A 221 -3.75 5.42 -7.44
N PRO A 222 -2.51 5.80 -7.06
CA PRO A 222 -2.25 6.45 -5.78
C PRO A 222 -3.01 7.77 -5.63
N GLY A 223 -3.57 7.98 -4.45
CA GLY A 223 -4.22 9.23 -4.02
C GLY A 223 -3.31 10.18 -3.25
N GLY A 224 -2.02 9.85 -3.11
CA GLY A 224 -1.05 10.61 -2.33
C GLY A 224 -0.79 12.02 -2.88
N THR A 225 -0.38 12.91 -1.98
CA THR A 225 -0.09 14.33 -2.25
C THR A 225 1.24 14.75 -1.63
N ASP A 226 2.12 13.82 -1.27
CA ASP A 226 3.39 14.10 -0.59
C ASP A 226 4.25 15.11 -1.38
N VAL A 227 4.34 14.97 -2.70
CA VAL A 227 5.12 15.86 -3.58
C VAL A 227 4.39 17.18 -3.80
N ILE A 228 3.08 17.15 -4.04
CA ILE A 228 2.26 18.37 -4.12
C ILE A 228 2.38 19.18 -2.82
N ASN A 229 2.39 18.52 -1.67
CA ASN A 229 2.55 19.16 -0.38
C ASN A 229 3.93 19.80 -0.21
N ALA A 230 4.99 19.25 -0.81
CA ALA A 230 6.29 19.91 -0.87
C ALA A 230 6.24 21.20 -1.70
N LEU A 231 5.56 21.18 -2.85
CA LEU A 231 5.34 22.38 -3.66
C LEU A 231 4.47 23.42 -2.93
N ARG A 232 3.48 22.98 -2.14
CA ARG A 232 2.66 23.87 -1.27
C ARG A 232 3.52 24.60 -0.24
N VAL A 233 4.52 23.94 0.33
CA VAL A 233 5.52 24.59 1.19
C VAL A 233 6.33 25.61 0.38
N GLY A 234 6.68 25.31 -0.87
CA GLY A 234 7.34 26.23 -1.80
C GLY A 234 6.57 27.52 -2.08
N LEU A 235 5.24 27.41 -2.20
CA LEU A 235 4.32 28.53 -2.42
C LEU A 235 4.06 29.38 -1.17
N CYS A 236 4.34 28.86 0.02
CA CYS A 236 4.18 29.62 1.26
C CYS A 236 5.15 30.82 1.27
N PRO A 237 4.69 32.06 1.53
CA PRO A 237 5.60 33.22 1.52
C PRO A 237 6.61 33.23 2.67
N ASP A 238 6.28 32.58 3.79
CA ASP A 238 7.19 32.44 4.91
C ASP A 238 8.41 31.57 4.57
N ARG A 239 9.57 31.93 5.11
CA ARG A 239 10.81 31.16 4.95
C ARG A 239 10.75 29.78 5.59
N VAL A 240 10.01 29.65 6.69
CA VAL A 240 9.75 28.38 7.39
C VAL A 240 8.26 28.34 7.70
N SER A 241 7.56 27.33 7.19
CA SER A 241 6.12 27.23 7.33
C SER A 241 5.75 26.59 8.66
N TYR A 242 4.88 27.24 9.44
CA TYR A 242 4.25 26.68 10.63
C TYR A 242 2.74 26.60 10.40
N CYS A 243 2.28 25.53 9.75
CA CYS A 243 0.90 25.47 9.23
C CYS A 243 -0.17 25.51 10.32
N ASN A 244 0.14 25.03 11.53
CA ASN A 244 -0.77 25.11 12.68
C ASN A 244 -0.94 26.54 13.23
N GLN A 245 -0.08 27.48 12.82
CA GLN A 245 -0.07 28.88 13.23
C GLN A 245 0.03 29.79 11.99
N CYS A 246 -0.69 29.43 10.93
CA CYS A 246 -0.64 30.13 9.65
C CYS A 246 -1.12 31.60 9.80
N PRO A 247 -0.30 32.62 9.47
CA PRO A 247 -0.69 34.02 9.60
C PRO A 247 -1.61 34.50 8.46
N TYR A 248 -1.84 33.65 7.46
CA TYR A 248 -2.58 33.99 6.24
C TYR A 248 -4.04 33.53 6.26
N THR A 249 -4.56 33.06 7.41
CA THR A 249 -5.93 32.52 7.53
C THR A 249 -7.03 33.52 7.21
N ASP A 250 -6.73 34.82 7.25
CA ASP A 250 -7.67 35.90 6.94
C ASP A 250 -7.72 36.23 5.43
N LEU A 251 -6.86 35.63 4.60
CA LEU A 251 -6.89 35.81 3.15
C LEU A 251 -8.08 35.05 2.52
N PRO A 252 -8.68 35.56 1.44
CA PRO A 252 -9.74 34.85 0.71
C PRO A 252 -9.32 33.46 0.21
N GLU A 253 -8.03 33.28 -0.11
CA GLU A 253 -7.42 32.02 -0.46
C GLU A 253 -5.99 31.98 0.08
N LEU A 254 -5.59 30.86 0.67
CA LEU A 254 -4.21 30.66 1.15
C LEU A 254 -3.26 30.55 -0.06
N PRO A 255 -2.04 31.14 -0.01
CA PRO A 255 -1.08 31.01 -1.10
C PRO A 255 -0.79 29.56 -1.50
N CYS A 256 -0.73 28.66 -0.51
CA CYS A 256 -0.50 27.24 -0.68
C CYS A 256 -1.76 26.41 -1.03
N ALA A 257 -2.96 27.01 -1.09
CA ALA A 257 -4.19 26.35 -1.52
C ALA A 257 -4.38 26.36 -3.05
N SER A 258 -3.60 27.18 -3.77
CA SER A 258 -3.67 27.34 -5.23
C SER A 258 -3.42 26.05 -6.03
N ILE A 259 -2.84 25.02 -5.41
CA ILE A 259 -2.61 23.68 -6.00
C ILE A 259 -3.26 22.55 -5.18
N GLU A 260 -4.13 22.89 -4.23
CA GLU A 260 -4.90 21.92 -3.45
C GLU A 260 -5.85 21.13 -4.36
N GLU A 261 -6.12 19.86 -4.03
CA GLU A 261 -6.83 18.84 -4.85
C GLU A 261 -6.01 18.18 -5.97
N VAL A 262 -4.90 18.79 -6.41
CA VAL A 262 -3.99 18.11 -7.33
C VAL A 262 -3.29 16.99 -6.57
N THR A 263 -3.26 15.78 -7.15
CA THR A 263 -2.53 14.64 -6.60
C THR A 263 -1.21 14.44 -7.31
N ASP A 264 -0.27 13.79 -6.63
CA ASP A 264 1.04 13.46 -7.22
C ASP A 264 0.86 12.63 -8.50
N ARG A 265 -0.12 11.70 -8.49
CA ARG A 265 -0.47 10.89 -9.67
C ARG A 265 -0.81 11.75 -10.89
N VAL A 266 -1.61 12.81 -10.70
CA VAL A 266 -2.00 13.71 -11.80
C VAL A 266 -0.86 14.63 -12.20
N LEU A 267 -0.01 15.04 -11.25
CA LEU A 267 1.20 15.79 -11.56
C LEU A 267 2.12 14.95 -12.47
N PHE A 268 2.46 13.74 -12.05
CA PHE A 268 3.39 12.88 -12.79
C PHE A 268 2.81 12.31 -14.08
N SER A 269 1.49 12.26 -14.26
CA SER A 269 0.89 11.90 -15.56
C SER A 269 1.16 12.94 -16.65
N ARG A 270 1.57 14.16 -16.27
CA ARG A 270 2.00 15.23 -17.18
C ARG A 270 3.51 15.32 -17.35
N VAL A 271 4.28 14.64 -16.49
CA VAL A 271 5.75 14.73 -16.44
C VAL A 271 6.42 13.49 -17.03
N LEU A 272 5.85 12.30 -16.80
CA LEU A 272 6.48 11.03 -17.15
C LEU A 272 5.90 10.43 -18.43
N ASN A 273 6.79 10.02 -19.35
CA ASN A 273 6.41 9.17 -20.48
C ASN A 273 6.27 7.70 -20.04
N PRO A 274 5.54 6.85 -20.79
CA PRO A 274 5.47 5.41 -20.50
C PRO A 274 6.86 4.77 -20.33
N GLY A 275 7.06 4.07 -19.22
CA GLY A 275 8.33 3.46 -18.82
C GLY A 275 9.22 4.36 -17.97
N GLU A 276 8.99 5.67 -17.94
CA GLU A 276 9.79 6.58 -17.12
C GLU A 276 9.34 6.56 -15.66
N ARG A 277 10.31 6.69 -14.75
CA ARG A 277 10.07 6.98 -13.34
C ARG A 277 10.47 8.40 -12.97
N SER A 278 9.86 8.95 -11.92
CA SER A 278 10.32 10.18 -11.27
C SER A 278 11.65 9.98 -10.53
N VAL A 279 12.14 11.07 -9.95
CA VAL A 279 13.13 11.00 -8.85
C VAL A 279 12.60 10.16 -7.68
N VAL A 280 13.53 9.75 -6.82
CA VAL A 280 13.19 9.05 -5.58
C VAL A 280 12.95 10.06 -4.47
N PHE A 281 11.83 9.92 -3.79
CA PHE A 281 11.40 10.67 -2.64
C PHE A 281 11.55 9.83 -1.37
N LYS A 282 11.72 10.50 -0.24
CA LYS A 282 11.67 9.87 1.09
C LYS A 282 10.34 10.22 1.76
N SER A 283 9.67 9.20 2.32
CA SER A 283 8.43 9.42 3.06
C SER A 283 8.71 10.03 4.43
N SER A 284 7.85 10.96 4.85
CA SER A 284 7.91 11.61 6.16
C SER A 284 6.98 10.97 7.21
N SER A 285 6.46 9.76 6.97
CA SER A 285 5.58 9.09 7.93
C SER A 285 6.34 8.75 9.21
N LYS A 286 5.78 9.11 10.38
CA LYS A 286 6.44 8.94 11.68
C LYS A 286 6.66 7.48 12.06
N ILE A 287 5.82 6.56 11.59
CA ILE A 287 5.99 5.13 11.88
C ILE A 287 7.33 4.59 11.35
N LEU A 288 7.94 5.28 10.37
CA LEU A 288 9.24 4.92 9.82
C LEU A 288 10.41 5.13 10.79
N ASP A 289 10.23 5.89 11.88
CA ASP A 289 11.25 6.02 12.93
C ASP A 289 11.60 4.66 13.57
N TYR A 290 10.68 3.68 13.49
CA TYR A 290 10.90 2.32 13.95
C TYR A 290 11.63 1.42 12.93
N TYR A 291 11.85 1.89 11.70
CA TYR A 291 12.33 1.06 10.58
C TYR A 291 13.86 1.07 10.45
N GLY A 292 14.53 2.05 11.04
CA GLY A 292 15.99 2.20 10.93
C GLY A 292 16.45 2.26 9.46
N GLU A 293 17.33 1.35 9.06
CA GLU A 293 17.86 1.24 7.69
C GLU A 293 16.80 0.80 6.64
N HIS A 294 15.62 0.38 7.09
CA HIS A 294 14.51 -0.01 6.22
C HIS A 294 13.52 1.13 5.96
N CYS A 295 13.85 2.37 6.34
CA CYS A 295 13.04 3.56 6.02
C CYS A 295 12.58 3.56 4.56
N VAL A 296 11.29 3.79 4.35
CA VAL A 296 10.66 3.67 3.02
C VAL A 296 10.88 4.94 2.20
N HIS A 297 11.37 4.72 0.99
CA HIS A 297 11.45 5.69 -0.09
C HIS A 297 10.46 5.30 -1.18
N PHE A 298 10.15 6.21 -2.08
CA PHE A 298 9.20 5.95 -3.15
C PHE A 298 9.52 6.75 -4.41
N PHE A 299 9.04 6.26 -5.54
CA PHE A 299 9.03 7.00 -6.80
C PHE A 299 7.72 6.72 -7.54
N TYR A 300 7.36 7.61 -8.46
CA TYR A 300 6.24 7.40 -9.36
C TYR A 300 6.74 6.79 -10.66
N LEU A 301 6.00 5.84 -11.22
CA LEU A 301 6.30 5.17 -12.47
C LEU A 301 5.09 5.26 -13.40
N ASN A 302 5.32 5.63 -14.65
CA ASN A 302 4.31 5.50 -15.69
C ASN A 302 4.40 4.09 -16.29
N VAL A 303 3.43 3.23 -15.98
CA VAL A 303 3.38 1.85 -16.50
C VAL A 303 2.68 1.75 -17.87
N GLY A 304 2.34 2.89 -18.47
CA GLY A 304 1.62 3.00 -19.75
C GLY A 304 0.13 3.29 -19.53
N GLU A 305 -0.56 2.41 -18.80
CA GLU A 305 -2.01 2.55 -18.52
C GLU A 305 -2.31 3.56 -17.41
N GLU A 306 -1.42 3.65 -16.41
CA GLU A 306 -1.57 4.58 -15.30
C GLU A 306 -0.22 5.02 -14.70
N ILE A 307 -0.28 6.00 -13.80
CA ILE A 307 0.82 6.38 -12.92
C ILE A 307 0.64 5.66 -11.59
N VAL A 308 1.68 4.93 -11.18
CA VAL A 308 1.70 4.15 -9.93
C VAL A 308 2.78 4.67 -9.00
N ARG A 309 2.65 4.38 -7.70
CA ARG A 309 3.69 4.67 -6.70
C ARG A 309 4.35 3.37 -6.31
N ILE A 310 5.68 3.33 -6.44
CA ILE A 310 6.51 2.20 -6.03
C ILE A 310 7.24 2.59 -4.77
N GLU A 311 7.04 1.82 -3.71
CA GLU A 311 7.71 2.00 -2.42
C GLU A 311 8.84 0.98 -2.27
N VAL A 312 10.03 1.44 -1.89
CA VAL A 312 11.21 0.60 -1.67
C VAL A 312 11.95 1.01 -0.40
N PRO A 313 12.60 0.09 0.32
CA PRO A 313 13.47 0.46 1.42
C PRO A 313 14.67 1.30 0.97
N ARG A 314 15.21 2.13 1.88
CA ARG A 314 16.39 2.99 1.64
C ARG A 314 17.56 2.26 0.99
N TRP A 315 17.90 1.06 1.46
CA TRP A 315 19.03 0.29 0.96
C TRP A 315 18.87 -0.16 -0.51
N VAL A 316 17.65 -0.21 -1.04
CA VAL A 316 17.40 -0.45 -2.48
C VAL A 316 17.72 0.79 -3.30
N VAL A 317 17.47 1.99 -2.76
CA VAL A 317 17.76 3.27 -3.41
C VAL A 317 19.26 3.53 -3.46
N GLU A 318 19.98 3.18 -2.39
CA GLU A 318 21.43 3.35 -2.29
C GLU A 318 22.21 2.43 -3.24
N ASP A 319 21.61 1.33 -3.68
CA ASP A 319 22.17 0.42 -4.68
C ASP A 319 21.49 0.63 -6.04
N ARG A 320 22.18 1.33 -6.95
CA ARG A 320 21.67 1.65 -8.29
C ARG A 320 21.21 0.42 -9.06
N GLY A 321 21.92 -0.71 -8.95
CA GLY A 321 21.57 -1.93 -9.67
C GLY A 321 20.25 -2.53 -9.17
N LEU A 322 20.00 -2.48 -7.86
CA LEU A 322 18.73 -2.95 -7.29
C LEU A 322 17.57 -2.02 -7.65
N LEU A 323 17.78 -0.71 -7.65
CA LEU A 323 16.75 0.25 -8.06
C LEU A 323 16.37 0.08 -9.54
N GLU A 324 17.35 -0.08 -10.44
CA GLU A 324 17.12 -0.34 -11.86
C GLU A 324 16.44 -1.71 -12.09
N LEU A 325 16.79 -2.72 -11.29
CA LEU A 325 16.11 -4.02 -11.31
C LEU A 325 14.64 -3.89 -10.91
N VAL A 326 14.33 -3.20 -9.81
CA VAL A 326 12.92 -2.97 -9.39
C VAL A 326 12.17 -2.21 -10.47
N HIS A 327 12.74 -1.14 -11.03
CA HIS A 327 12.11 -0.33 -12.07
C HIS A 327 11.75 -1.17 -13.31
N SER A 328 12.72 -1.92 -13.85
CA SER A 328 12.49 -2.75 -15.04
C SER A 328 11.53 -3.91 -14.79
N VAL A 329 11.67 -4.64 -13.68
CA VAL A 329 10.84 -5.81 -13.35
C VAL A 329 9.41 -5.39 -13.04
N VAL A 330 9.19 -4.32 -12.26
CA VAL A 330 7.84 -3.84 -11.96
C VAL A 330 7.12 -3.39 -13.23
N PHE A 331 7.79 -2.63 -14.10
CA PHE A 331 7.21 -2.21 -15.37
C PHE A 331 6.83 -3.41 -16.24
N ASP A 332 7.72 -4.40 -16.34
CA ASP A 332 7.46 -5.62 -17.09
C ASP A 332 6.28 -6.42 -16.53
N GLN A 333 6.20 -6.62 -15.20
CA GLN A 333 5.08 -7.33 -14.58
C GLN A 333 3.75 -6.59 -14.79
N ALA A 334 3.75 -5.25 -14.67
CA ALA A 334 2.57 -4.44 -14.92
C ALA A 334 2.13 -4.55 -16.38
N LYS A 335 3.07 -4.50 -17.33
CA LYS A 335 2.77 -4.70 -18.75
C LYS A 335 2.16 -6.08 -19.04
N LYS A 336 2.69 -7.14 -18.42
CA LYS A 336 2.17 -8.50 -18.56
C LYS A 336 0.76 -8.68 -17.99
N GLY A 337 0.41 -7.95 -16.93
CA GLY A 337 -0.92 -7.99 -16.31
C GLY A 337 -1.86 -6.84 -16.74
N GLY A 338 -1.56 -6.12 -17.83
CA GLY A 338 -2.46 -5.11 -18.39
C GLY A 338 -2.60 -3.83 -17.55
N GLY A 339 -1.50 -3.38 -16.93
CA GLY A 339 -1.44 -2.18 -16.08
C GLY A 339 -1.29 -2.50 -14.59
N TYR A 340 -1.37 -3.76 -14.19
CA TYR A 340 -1.16 -4.22 -12.81
C TYR A 340 -0.24 -5.46 -12.78
N PRO A 341 0.66 -5.64 -11.80
CA PRO A 341 1.62 -6.74 -11.80
C PRO A 341 0.94 -8.11 -11.79
N VAL A 342 1.21 -8.93 -12.81
CA VAL A 342 0.64 -10.28 -12.92
C VAL A 342 0.92 -11.13 -11.67
N SER A 343 2.12 -11.02 -11.08
CA SER A 343 2.47 -11.74 -9.85
C SER A 343 1.56 -11.39 -8.66
N LEU A 344 1.13 -10.13 -8.55
CA LEU A 344 0.24 -9.67 -7.49
C LEU A 344 -1.20 -10.13 -7.74
N SER A 345 -1.67 -10.06 -8.99
CA SER A 345 -3.00 -10.60 -9.36
C SER A 345 -3.10 -12.10 -9.07
N GLU A 346 -2.08 -12.87 -9.46
CA GLU A 346 -2.05 -14.31 -9.20
C GLU A 346 -2.00 -14.61 -7.70
N ALA A 347 -1.24 -13.84 -6.92
CA ALA A 347 -1.19 -14.01 -5.46
C ALA A 347 -2.54 -13.70 -4.80
N HIS A 348 -3.23 -12.65 -5.27
CA HIS A 348 -4.59 -12.32 -4.84
C HIS A 348 -5.55 -13.48 -5.10
N GLU A 349 -5.56 -14.04 -6.31
CA GLU A 349 -6.46 -15.16 -6.65
C GLU A 349 -6.23 -16.39 -5.76
N GLN A 350 -4.99 -16.67 -5.35
CA GLN A 350 -4.70 -17.75 -4.39
C GLN A 350 -5.10 -17.40 -2.94
N ALA A 351 -5.12 -16.11 -2.59
CA ALA A 351 -5.41 -15.64 -1.25
C ALA A 351 -6.91 -15.50 -0.98
N VAL A 352 -7.72 -15.16 -1.99
CA VAL A 352 -9.14 -14.77 -1.83
C VAL A 352 -9.97 -15.87 -1.17
N VAL A 353 -10.55 -15.52 -0.01
CA VAL A 353 -11.62 -16.27 0.64
C VAL A 353 -12.96 -15.69 0.19
N ARG A 354 -13.73 -16.46 -0.58
CA ARG A 354 -15.03 -16.03 -1.11
C ARG A 354 -16.12 -16.19 -0.05
N ALA A 355 -17.27 -15.56 -0.27
CA ALA A 355 -18.41 -15.66 0.65
C ALA A 355 -18.85 -17.12 0.89
N LYS A 356 -18.80 -17.96 -0.16
CA LYS A 356 -19.11 -19.40 -0.06
C LYS A 356 -18.10 -20.15 0.81
N ASP A 357 -16.80 -19.84 0.68
CA ASP A 357 -15.75 -20.46 1.48
C ASP A 357 -15.93 -20.11 2.97
N ARG A 358 -16.32 -18.87 3.26
CA ARG A 358 -16.66 -18.42 4.62
C ARG A 358 -17.85 -19.19 5.20
N GLU A 359 -18.91 -19.37 4.42
CA GLU A 359 -20.09 -20.13 4.86
C GLU A 359 -19.74 -21.58 5.15
N PHE A 360 -18.97 -22.21 4.25
CA PHE A 360 -18.50 -23.58 4.39
C PHE A 360 -17.56 -23.76 5.59
N PHE A 361 -16.65 -22.81 5.83
CA PHE A 361 -15.78 -22.81 7.01
C PHE A 361 -16.58 -22.88 8.33
N PHE A 362 -17.60 -22.04 8.50
CA PHE A 362 -18.44 -22.09 9.70
C PHE A 362 -19.34 -23.32 9.75
N GLU A 363 -19.72 -23.89 8.61
CA GLU A 363 -20.41 -25.18 8.55
C GLU A 363 -19.54 -26.32 9.08
N LEU A 364 -18.29 -26.41 8.65
CA LEU A 364 -17.33 -27.41 9.14
C LEU A 364 -17.12 -27.33 10.65
N ILE A 365 -17.02 -26.11 11.20
CA ILE A 365 -16.91 -25.90 12.66
C ILE A 365 -18.18 -26.41 13.38
N ARG A 366 -19.37 -26.09 12.86
CA ARG A 366 -20.63 -26.54 13.44
C ARG A 366 -20.75 -28.05 13.40
N GLU A 367 -20.42 -28.70 12.29
CA GLU A 367 -20.40 -30.15 12.18
C GLU A 367 -19.44 -30.79 13.18
N ALA A 368 -18.23 -30.26 13.31
CA ALA A 368 -17.23 -30.76 14.27
C ALA A 368 -17.72 -30.65 15.73
N LEU A 369 -18.37 -29.55 16.09
CA LEU A 369 -18.98 -29.36 17.40
C LEU A 369 -20.10 -30.37 17.67
N VAL A 370 -21.01 -30.56 16.72
CA VAL A 370 -22.12 -31.51 16.84
C VAL A 370 -21.60 -32.95 16.95
N ARG A 371 -20.64 -33.35 16.10
CA ARG A 371 -19.99 -34.67 16.17
C ARG A 371 -19.31 -34.92 17.52
N SER A 372 -18.84 -33.86 18.16
CA SER A 372 -18.18 -33.92 19.47
C SER A 372 -19.16 -33.76 20.66
N GLY A 373 -20.47 -33.74 20.40
CA GLY A 373 -21.51 -33.69 21.44
C GLY A 373 -21.81 -32.31 22.01
N PHE A 374 -21.26 -31.22 21.45
CA PHE A 374 -21.55 -29.86 21.89
C PHE A 374 -22.88 -29.35 21.31
N LYS A 375 -23.68 -28.68 22.14
CA LYS A 375 -24.89 -27.97 21.67
C LYS A 375 -24.48 -26.65 20.99
N VAL A 376 -24.80 -26.52 19.71
CA VAL A 376 -24.53 -25.30 18.93
C VAL A 376 -25.73 -24.35 19.05
N THR A 377 -25.57 -23.22 19.76
CA THR A 377 -26.56 -22.13 19.77
C THR A 377 -26.10 -21.00 18.85
N VAL A 378 -26.80 -20.82 17.72
CA VAL A 378 -26.60 -19.71 16.77
C VAL A 378 -27.60 -18.59 17.07
N SER A 379 -27.21 -17.33 16.90
CA SER A 379 -28.10 -16.18 17.05
C SER A 379 -29.32 -16.25 16.10
N ARG A 380 -30.55 -16.03 16.62
CA ARG A 380 -31.80 -16.05 15.83
C ARG A 380 -31.80 -15.05 14.66
N LYS A 381 -31.02 -13.96 14.74
CA LYS A 381 -30.85 -12.98 13.65
C LYS A 381 -29.95 -13.49 12.50
N GLY A 382 -29.03 -14.41 12.79
CA GLY A 382 -28.20 -15.05 11.75
C GLY A 382 -29.02 -16.03 10.90
N MET A 383 -29.95 -16.74 11.55
CA MET A 383 -30.87 -17.67 10.87
C MET A 383 -31.84 -16.94 9.91
N SER A 384 -32.36 -15.77 10.29
CA SER A 384 -33.32 -15.03 9.44
C SER A 384 -32.71 -14.41 8.17
N LYS A 385 -31.38 -14.21 8.13
CA LYS A 385 -30.67 -13.75 6.93
C LYS A 385 -30.32 -14.90 5.96
N ARG A 386 -30.36 -16.15 6.42
CA ARG A 386 -30.00 -17.36 5.67
C ARG A 386 -31.21 -18.10 5.09
N GLY A 387 -32.42 -17.79 5.54
CA GLY A 387 -33.66 -18.30 4.93
C GLY A 387 -33.94 -17.64 3.59
N PRO A 388 -34.59 -18.34 2.63
CA PRO A 388 -35.08 -17.70 1.41
C PRO A 388 -35.94 -16.49 1.81
N ARG A 389 -35.72 -15.34 1.20
CA ARG A 389 -36.72 -14.27 1.24
C ARG A 389 -37.92 -14.79 0.45
N ILE A 390 -38.92 -15.29 1.17
CA ILE A 390 -40.24 -15.62 0.61
C ILE A 390 -40.88 -14.33 0.09
#